data_AF-A0AAP2W8V5-F1
#
_entry.id   AF-A0AAP2W8V5-F1
#
_cell.length_a   1.000
_cell.length_b   1.000
_cell.length_c   1.000
_cell.angle_alpha   90.00
_cell.angle_beta   90.00
_cell.angle_gamma   90.00
#
_symmetry.space_group_name_H-M   'P 1'
#
loop_
_entity.id
_entity.type
_entity.pdbx_description
1 polymer ?
#
loop_
_entity_poly.entity_id
_entity_poly.type
_entity_poly.pdbx_seq_one_letter_code
_entity_poly.pdbx_strand_id
1 'polypeptide(L)'
;MTLEEVLMEVHYLKSYKGYPCLVSCVKRVVEDETRLCEIRKRVYLPVAEEQGIKLQNLEKNLRTVRDVFQMRGGIKMLEKHLGGKHEFFIYPRELIEALADCITNE
;
A
#
# COMPACT_ATOMS: atom_id res chain seq x y z
N MET A 1 7.78 4.23 13.43
CA MET A 1 8.54 3.71 12.26
C MET A 1 8.01 4.34 10.96
N THR A 2 8.85 4.63 9.98
CA THR A 2 8.44 5.27 8.71
C THR A 2 8.00 4.25 7.64
N LEU A 3 7.20 4.70 6.67
CA LEU A 3 6.76 3.84 5.55
C LEU A 3 7.93 3.35 4.71
N GLU A 4 8.93 4.19 4.51
CA GLU A 4 10.13 3.85 3.76
C GLU A 4 10.93 2.76 4.47
N GLU A 5 11.04 2.77 5.81
CA GLU A 5 11.69 1.71 6.59
C GLU A 5 10.96 0.38 6.44
N VAL A 6 9.63 0.37 6.58
CA VAL A 6 8.80 -0.83 6.39
C VAL A 6 8.98 -1.40 4.99
N LEU A 7 8.90 -0.56 3.95
CA LEU A 7 9.01 -1.00 2.56
C LEU A 7 10.44 -1.41 2.16
N MET A 8 11.48 -0.98 2.87
CA MET A 8 12.87 -1.40 2.61
C MET A 8 13.12 -2.87 2.99
N GLU A 9 12.33 -3.44 3.91
CA GLU A 9 12.38 -4.88 4.22
C GLU A 9 11.97 -5.75 3.02
N VAL A 10 11.27 -5.17 2.03
CA VAL A 10 10.86 -5.85 0.81
C VAL A 10 11.64 -5.31 -0.40
N HIS A 11 12.72 -6.02 -0.76
CA HIS A 11 13.68 -5.56 -1.74
C HIS A 11 13.09 -5.30 -3.15
N TYR A 12 13.66 -4.31 -3.83
CA TYR A 12 13.36 -3.88 -5.21
C TYR A 12 11.89 -3.53 -5.51
N LEU A 13 11.11 -3.09 -4.53
CA LEU A 13 9.77 -2.53 -4.76
C LEU A 13 9.82 -1.17 -5.46
N LYS A 14 10.82 -0.34 -5.15
CA LYS A 14 10.98 1.03 -5.66
C LYS A 14 11.11 1.13 -7.18
N SER A 15 11.49 0.06 -7.87
CA SER A 15 11.61 0.03 -9.33
C SER A 15 10.27 -0.10 -10.06
N TYR A 16 9.18 -0.45 -9.35
CA TYR A 16 7.86 -0.62 -9.96
C TYR A 16 7.12 0.71 -10.01
N LYS A 17 6.46 0.99 -11.15
CA LYS A 17 5.63 2.20 -11.34
C LYS A 17 4.52 2.37 -10.29
N GLY A 18 4.08 1.28 -9.67
CA GLY A 18 3.08 1.30 -8.60
C GLY A 18 3.61 1.72 -7.23
N TYR A 19 4.93 1.74 -7.02
CA TYR A 19 5.52 2.16 -5.75
C TYR A 19 5.12 3.59 -5.33
N PRO A 20 5.32 4.64 -6.16
CA PRO A 20 4.90 5.99 -5.79
C PRO A 20 3.38 6.10 -5.57
N CYS A 21 2.59 5.34 -6.33
CA CYS A 21 1.13 5.28 -6.14
C CYS A 21 0.79 4.70 -4.76
N LEU A 22 1.42 3.59 -4.37
CA LEU A 22 1.22 2.93 -3.08
C LEU A 22 1.58 3.86 -1.92
N VAL A 23 2.75 4.50 -1.98
CA VAL A 23 3.21 5.46 -0.97
C VAL A 23 2.21 6.62 -0.80
N SER A 24 1.73 7.21 -1.89
CA SER A 24 0.74 8.29 -1.81
C SER A 24 -0.61 7.80 -1.25
N CYS A 25 -1.05 6.60 -1.62
CA CYS A 25 -2.26 6.01 -1.06
C CYS A 25 -2.16 5.80 0.46
N VAL A 26 -1.04 5.25 0.94
CA VAL A 26 -0.82 5.03 2.39
C VAL A 26 -0.79 6.36 3.13
N LYS A 27 -0.04 7.36 2.66
CA LYS A 27 0.01 8.69 3.29
C LYS A 27 -1.37 9.31 3.44
N ARG A 28 -2.21 9.21 2.41
CA ARG A 28 -3.59 9.70 2.45
C ARG A 28 -4.46 8.96 3.47
N VAL A 29 -4.25 7.67 3.67
CA VAL A 29 -5.00 6.88 4.68
C VAL A 29 -4.50 7.20 6.08
N VAL A 30 -3.19 7.40 6.27
CA VAL A 30 -2.64 7.86 7.56
C VAL A 30 -3.20 9.23 7.98
N GLU A 31 -3.40 10.14 7.03
CA GLU A 31 -4.02 11.45 7.32
C GLU A 31 -5.49 11.34 7.77
N ASP A 32 -6.24 10.39 7.22
CA ASP A 32 -7.67 10.18 7.48
C ASP A 32 -8.08 8.77 7.05
N GLU A 33 -8.12 7.87 8.04
CA GLU A 33 -8.41 6.46 7.84
C GLU A 33 -9.80 6.22 7.23
N THR A 34 -10.76 7.11 7.49
CA THR A 34 -12.14 7.01 6.97
C THR A 34 -12.19 7.04 5.44
N ARG A 35 -11.11 7.49 4.77
CA ARG A 35 -10.98 7.44 3.31
C ARG A 35 -10.99 6.01 2.76
N LEU A 36 -10.66 4.99 3.57
CA LEU A 36 -10.75 3.58 3.19
C LEU A 36 -12.18 3.13 2.83
N CYS A 37 -13.21 3.74 3.42
CA CYS A 37 -14.62 3.43 3.15
C CYS A 37 -15.05 3.80 1.71
N GLU A 38 -14.39 4.80 1.12
CA GLU A 38 -14.62 5.25 -0.26
C GLU A 38 -13.29 5.30 -1.03
N ILE A 39 -12.46 4.26 -0.89
CA ILE A 39 -11.06 4.27 -1.34
C ILE A 39 -10.88 4.72 -2.79
N ARG A 40 -11.79 4.33 -3.68
CA ARG A 40 -11.72 4.70 -5.09
C ARG A 40 -11.86 6.22 -5.29
N LYS A 41 -12.78 6.85 -4.57
CA LYS A 41 -13.12 8.29 -4.70
C LYS A 41 -12.20 9.16 -3.86
N ARG A 42 -11.89 8.75 -2.64
CA ARG A 42 -11.16 9.57 -1.66
C ARG A 42 -9.65 9.32 -1.65
N VAL A 43 -9.17 8.24 -2.27
CA VAL A 43 -7.74 7.91 -2.34
C VAL A 43 -7.29 7.72 -3.79
N TYR A 44 -7.81 6.71 -4.49
CA TYR A 44 -7.28 6.31 -5.79
C TYR A 44 -7.44 7.38 -6.89
N LEU A 45 -8.60 8.02 -6.96
CA LEU A 45 -8.84 9.08 -7.95
C LEU A 45 -7.91 10.28 -7.73
N PRO A 46 -7.82 10.88 -6.52
CA PRO A 46 -6.85 11.94 -6.24
C PRO A 46 -5.40 11.53 -6.53
N VAL A 47 -4.97 10.33 -6.14
CA VAL A 47 -3.60 9.87 -6.42
C VAL A 47 -3.37 9.69 -7.92
N ALA A 48 -4.37 9.21 -8.66
CA ALA A 48 -4.25 9.04 -10.11
C ALA A 48 -4.08 10.40 -10.80
N GLU A 49 -4.81 11.43 -10.34
CA GLU A 49 -4.70 12.81 -10.81
C GLU A 49 -3.31 13.40 -10.50
N GLU A 50 -2.81 13.25 -9.27
CA GLU A 50 -1.46 13.69 -8.86
C GLU A 50 -0.35 13.06 -9.70
N GLN A 51 -0.52 11.78 -10.06
CA GLN A 51 0.46 11.02 -10.84
C GLN A 51 0.26 11.22 -12.36
N GLY A 52 -0.77 11.97 -12.78
CA GLY A 52 -1.07 12.19 -14.20
C GLY A 52 -1.47 10.92 -14.96
N ILE A 53 -2.10 9.96 -14.29
CA ILE A 53 -2.50 8.67 -14.88
C ILE A 53 -4.00 8.43 -14.77
N LYS A 54 -4.54 7.57 -15.63
CA LYS A 54 -5.93 7.11 -15.52
C LYS A 54 -6.10 6.26 -14.26
N LEU A 55 -7.25 6.37 -13.60
CA LEU A 55 -7.61 5.56 -12.42
C LEU A 55 -7.41 4.05 -12.65
N GLN A 56 -7.81 3.52 -13.80
CA GLN A 56 -7.60 2.11 -14.17
C GLN A 56 -6.12 1.69 -14.22
N ASN A 57 -5.23 2.61 -14.60
CA ASN A 57 -3.78 2.35 -14.63
C ASN A 57 -3.21 2.37 -13.21
N LEU A 58 -3.70 3.25 -12.34
CA LEU A 58 -3.35 3.25 -10.93
C LEU A 58 -3.75 1.92 -10.27
N GLU A 59 -5.00 1.47 -10.44
CA GLU A 59 -5.47 0.20 -9.90
C GLU A 59 -4.65 -0.99 -10.43
N LYS A 60 -4.27 -0.97 -11.71
CA LYS A 60 -3.37 -1.99 -12.30
C LYS A 60 -1.98 -1.95 -11.66
N ASN A 61 -1.40 -0.76 -11.52
CA ASN A 61 -0.08 -0.59 -10.90
C ASN A 61 -0.09 -1.03 -9.42
N LEU A 62 -1.16 -0.73 -8.69
CA LEU A 62 -1.36 -1.16 -7.31
C LEU A 62 -1.47 -2.69 -7.18
N ARG A 63 -2.16 -3.36 -8.11
CA ARG A 63 -2.17 -4.83 -8.15
C ARG A 63 -0.78 -5.40 -8.39
N THR A 64 -0.03 -4.86 -9.36
CA THR A 64 1.33 -5.32 -9.66
C THR A 64 2.28 -5.15 -8.48
N VAL A 65 2.29 -3.97 -7.84
CA VAL A 65 3.19 -3.73 -6.69
C VAL A 65 2.82 -4.61 -5.51
N ARG A 66 1.52 -4.83 -5.27
CA ARG A 66 1.03 -5.78 -4.26
C ARG A 66 1.47 -7.21 -4.55
N ASP A 67 1.34 -7.69 -5.79
CA ASP A 67 1.76 -9.05 -6.15
C ASP A 67 3.25 -9.26 -5.87
N VAL A 68 4.07 -8.29 -6.27
CA VAL A 68 5.52 -8.30 -6.00
C VAL A 68 5.80 -8.24 -4.51
N PHE A 69 5.08 -7.41 -3.75
CA PHE A 69 5.21 -7.31 -2.30
C PHE A 69 4.97 -8.68 -1.65
N GLN A 70 3.89 -9.38 -2.02
CA GLN A 70 3.58 -10.71 -1.50
C GLN A 70 4.66 -11.74 -1.88
N MET A 71 5.06 -11.77 -3.15
CA MET A 71 6.07 -12.72 -3.65
C MET A 71 7.43 -12.56 -2.96
N ARG A 72 7.74 -11.36 -2.45
CA ARG A 72 9.03 -11.03 -1.83
C ARG A 72 9.00 -11.02 -0.31
N GLY A 73 8.05 -11.74 0.29
CA GLY A 73 8.00 -11.92 1.74
C GLY A 73 7.32 -10.78 2.50
N GLY A 74 6.66 -9.85 1.81
CA GLY A 74 5.96 -8.73 2.43
C GLY A 74 4.88 -9.18 3.42
N ILE A 75 4.21 -10.31 3.18
CA ILE A 75 3.24 -10.87 4.15
C ILE A 75 3.91 -11.20 5.49
N LYS A 76 5.07 -11.88 5.46
CA LYS A 76 5.81 -12.21 6.69
C LYS A 76 6.29 -10.95 7.42
N MET A 77 6.61 -9.89 6.67
CA MET A 77 6.94 -8.59 7.23
C MET A 77 5.73 -7.97 7.94
N LEU A 78 4.54 -8.01 7.32
CA LEU A 78 3.31 -7.52 7.98
C LEU A 78 2.99 -8.32 9.25
N GLU A 79 3.09 -9.65 9.22
CA GLU A 79 2.87 -10.51 10.39
C GLU A 79 3.85 -10.19 11.55
N LYS A 80 5.10 -9.85 11.22
CA LYS A 80 6.12 -9.45 12.21
C LYS A 80 5.75 -8.14 12.91
N HIS A 81 5.17 -7.18 12.20
CA HIS A 81 4.90 -5.83 12.71
C HIS A 81 3.49 -5.67 13.30
N LEU A 82 2.48 -6.31 12.72
CA LEU A 82 1.09 -6.21 13.16
C LEU A 82 0.66 -7.38 14.05
N GLY A 83 1.46 -8.46 14.10
CA GLY A 83 1.06 -9.72 14.70
C GLY A 83 -0.02 -10.44 13.88
N GLY A 84 -0.40 -11.62 14.36
CA GLY A 84 -1.39 -12.47 13.68
C GLY A 84 -0.88 -13.12 12.40
N LYS A 85 -1.64 -14.09 11.88
CA LYS A 85 -1.40 -14.69 10.57
C LYS A 85 -2.25 -13.96 9.55
N HIS A 86 -1.65 -13.51 8.47
CA HIS A 86 -2.39 -12.92 7.36
C HIS A 86 -2.71 -14.02 6.32
N GLU A 87 -3.93 -14.01 5.78
CA GLU A 87 -4.33 -14.99 4.76
C GLU A 87 -3.45 -14.91 3.50
N PHE A 88 -3.53 -15.97 2.68
CA PHE A 88 -2.69 -16.19 1.49
C PHE A 88 -2.71 -15.07 0.44
N PHE A 89 -3.69 -14.16 0.48
CA PHE A 89 -3.81 -13.09 -0.50
C PHE A 89 -4.45 -11.83 0.09
N ILE A 90 -3.75 -10.70 0.01
CA ILE A 90 -4.28 -9.37 0.38
C ILE A 90 -4.72 -8.61 -0.87
N TYR A 91 -5.78 -7.81 -0.76
CA TYR A 91 -6.19 -6.86 -1.76
C TYR A 91 -5.37 -5.57 -1.66
N PRO A 92 -5.30 -4.73 -2.72
CA PRO A 92 -4.54 -3.48 -2.64
C PRO A 92 -5.03 -2.54 -1.52
N ARG A 93 -6.34 -2.54 -1.23
CA ARG A 93 -6.92 -1.81 -0.09
C ARG A 93 -6.34 -2.30 1.23
N GLU A 94 -6.31 -3.61 1.44
CA GLU A 94 -5.81 -4.24 2.67
C GLU A 94 -4.30 -4.03 2.83
N LEU A 95 -3.54 -4.06 1.73
CA LEU A 95 -2.13 -3.68 1.76
C LEU A 95 -1.94 -2.23 2.21
N ILE A 96 -2.77 -1.31 1.73
CA ILE A 96 -2.69 0.11 2.12
C ILE A 96 -3.03 0.28 3.60
N GLU A 97 -4.09 -0.39 4.07
CA GLU A 97 -4.53 -0.42 5.47
C GLU A 97 -3.41 -0.97 6.37
N ALA A 98 -2.90 -2.17 6.09
CA ALA A 98 -1.83 -2.80 6.87
C ALA A 98 -0.54 -1.97 6.90
N LEU A 99 -0.16 -1.33 5.78
CA LEU A 99 1.01 -0.45 5.76
C LEU A 99 0.78 0.85 6.54
N ALA A 100 -0.45 1.37 6.58
CA ALA A 100 -0.79 2.51 7.41
C ALA A 100 -0.70 2.13 8.91
N ASP A 101 -1.25 0.97 9.28
CA ASP A 101 -1.19 0.46 10.66
C ASP A 101 0.25 0.23 11.13
N CYS A 102 1.14 -0.25 10.26
CA CYS A 102 2.56 -0.46 10.60
C CYS A 102 3.29 0.84 11.00
N ILE A 103 2.78 2.01 10.59
CA ILE A 103 3.45 3.30 10.79
C ILE A 103 2.67 4.26 11.69
N THR A 104 1.43 3.92 12.05
CA THR A 104 0.60 4.67 13.01
C THR A 104 0.55 4.04 14.40
N ASN A 105 0.73 2.72 14.50
CA ASN A 105 0.82 2.04 15.80
C ASN A 105 2.22 2.25 16.42
N GLU A 106 2.35 3.32 17.22
CA GLU A 106 3.36 3.47 18.28
C GLU A 106 2.71 3.37 19.67
#